data_AF-A0A3L6SQE2-F1
#
_entry.id   AF-A0A3L6SQE2-F1
#
_cell.length_a   1.000
_cell.length_b   1.000
_cell.length_c   1.000
_cell.angle_alpha   90.00
_cell.angle_beta   90.00
_cell.angle_gamma   90.00
#
_symmetry.space_group_name_H-M   'P 1'
#
loop_
_entity.id
_entity.type
_entity.pdbx_description
1 polymer ?
#
loop_
_entity_poly.entity_id
_entity_poly.type
_entity_poly.pdbx_seq_one_letter_code
_entity_poly.pdbx_strand_id
1 'polypeptide(L)'
;MCLLCLTAILPVYKRTPECAVRLADCVVVPWQLPLLFTSFALMSLGSGGIRPCTLAFGADQLDKRDNSARNVRTLQTFFNWYYTVLGLSIVFAATVIVYIQQARGWVVGFSVPVVLMVTALTLFLHGSPFYLKAAADRSAILGLVQVLVASYKNRHEPMPPETADASSFYNKAGSKPRTPTNKLRYGTLLQTKI
;
A
#
# COMPACT_ATOMS: atom_id res chain seq x y z
N MET A 1 -9.29 -12.72 -0.59
CA MET A 1 -10.57 -12.84 0.16
C MET A 1 -11.42 -14.00 -0.32
N CYS A 2 -11.70 -14.12 -1.63
CA CYS A 2 -12.57 -15.19 -2.15
C CYS A 2 -12.07 -16.60 -1.81
N LEU A 3 -10.78 -16.88 -2.01
CA LEU A 3 -10.15 -18.15 -1.63
C LEU A 3 -10.32 -18.46 -0.13
N LEU A 4 -10.06 -17.48 0.74
CA LEU A 4 -10.24 -17.63 2.18
C LEU A 4 -11.71 -17.89 2.56
N CYS A 5 -12.66 -17.19 1.93
CA CYS A 5 -14.09 -17.44 2.13
C CYS A 5 -14.49 -18.85 1.67
N LEU A 6 -13.93 -19.31 0.54
CA LEU A 6 -14.17 -20.67 0.01
C LEU A 6 -13.71 -21.75 1.01
N THR A 7 -12.57 -21.54 1.68
CA THR A 7 -12.10 -22.46 2.74
C THR A 7 -13.04 -22.51 3.95
N ALA A 8 -13.79 -21.44 4.22
CA ALA A 8 -14.78 -21.41 5.30
C ALA A 8 -16.13 -22.02 4.90
N ILE A 9 -16.56 -21.85 3.64
CA ILE A 9 -17.85 -22.33 3.11
C ILE A 9 -17.85 -23.85 2.91
N LEU A 10 -16.75 -24.42 2.40
CA LEU A 10 -16.71 -25.83 2.03
C LEU A 10 -16.69 -26.73 3.29
N PRO A 11 -17.69 -27.63 3.47
CA PRO A 11 -17.77 -28.51 4.64
C PRO A 11 -16.60 -29.50 4.72
N VAL A 12 -15.95 -29.80 3.59
CA VAL A 12 -14.74 -30.64 3.48
C VAL A 12 -13.51 -29.99 4.17
N TYR A 13 -13.51 -28.67 4.33
CA TYR A 13 -12.45 -27.90 4.99
C TYR A 13 -12.83 -27.50 6.42
N LYS A 14 -14.10 -27.70 6.82
CA LYS A 14 -14.58 -27.42 8.16
C LYS A 14 -14.18 -28.57 9.07
N ARG A 15 -13.49 -28.28 10.18
CA ARG A 15 -13.30 -29.25 11.26
C ARG A 15 -14.69 -29.62 11.77
N THR A 16 -15.18 -30.81 11.45
CA THR A 16 -16.47 -31.27 11.97
C THR A 16 -16.35 -31.39 13.49
N PRO A 17 -17.35 -30.92 14.26
CA PRO A 17 -17.35 -31.03 15.72
C PRO A 17 -17.32 -32.49 16.20
N GLU A 18 -17.65 -33.45 15.33
CA GLU A 18 -17.57 -34.90 15.60
C GLU A 18 -16.14 -35.41 15.80
N CYS A 19 -15.11 -34.70 15.30
CA CYS A 19 -13.70 -35.04 15.58
C CYS A 19 -13.26 -34.72 17.03
N ALA A 20 -14.07 -34.01 17.82
CA ALA A 20 -13.74 -33.73 19.22
C ALA A 20 -14.04 -34.92 20.16
N VAL A 21 -14.91 -35.86 19.74
CA VAL A 21 -15.43 -36.94 20.61
C VAL A 21 -14.81 -38.31 20.26
N ARG A 22 -14.40 -38.53 19.01
CA ARG A 22 -13.65 -39.74 18.59
C ARG A 22 -12.35 -39.35 17.89
N LEU A 23 -11.26 -39.34 18.64
CA LEU A 23 -9.89 -39.09 18.16
C LEU A 23 -9.40 -40.11 17.11
N ALA A 24 -10.08 -41.25 16.96
CA ALA A 24 -9.62 -42.36 16.13
C ALA A 24 -9.92 -42.21 14.61
N ASP A 25 -10.91 -41.40 14.21
CA ASP A 25 -11.38 -41.30 12.82
C ASP A 25 -11.20 -39.90 12.19
N CYS A 26 -10.29 -39.08 12.73
CA CYS A 26 -10.08 -37.73 12.21
C CYS A 26 -9.07 -37.74 11.04
N VAL A 27 -9.57 -37.79 9.80
CA VAL A 27 -8.76 -37.66 8.59
C VAL A 27 -8.35 -36.20 8.42
N VAL A 28 -7.09 -35.89 8.75
CA VAL A 28 -6.48 -34.58 8.50
C VAL A 28 -6.14 -34.50 7.01
N VAL A 29 -6.80 -33.63 6.26
CA VAL A 29 -6.52 -33.48 4.82
C VAL A 29 -5.22 -32.67 4.66
N PRO A 30 -4.16 -33.21 4.04
CA PRO A 30 -2.84 -32.56 3.99
C PRO A 30 -2.85 -31.21 3.28
N TRP A 31 -3.84 -30.97 2.41
CA TRP A 31 -3.97 -29.74 1.62
C TRP A 31 -4.70 -28.58 2.32
N GLN A 32 -5.28 -28.79 3.51
CA GLN A 32 -6.02 -27.74 4.24
C GLN A 32 -5.11 -26.59 4.69
N LEU A 33 -3.96 -26.92 5.29
CA LEU A 33 -2.99 -25.94 5.80
C LEU A 33 -2.28 -25.12 4.70
N PRO A 34 -1.69 -25.73 3.67
CA PRO A 34 -1.03 -24.95 2.62
C PRO A 34 -2.01 -24.04 1.88
N LEU A 35 -3.23 -24.49 1.61
CA LEU A 35 -4.28 -23.67 0.99
C LEU A 35 -4.63 -22.44 1.85
N LEU A 36 -4.69 -22.62 3.18
CA LEU A 36 -4.92 -21.53 4.12
C LEU A 36 -3.77 -20.52 4.10
N PHE A 37 -2.52 -20.99 4.14
CA PHE A 37 -1.34 -20.13 4.05
C PHE A 37 -1.28 -19.35 2.73
N THR A 38 -1.55 -20.00 1.60
CA THR A 38 -1.63 -19.33 0.30
C THR A 38 -2.71 -18.25 0.31
N SER A 39 -3.86 -18.52 0.93
CA SER A 39 -4.95 -17.54 1.05
C SER A 39 -4.53 -16.30 1.85
N PHE A 40 -3.83 -16.49 2.97
CA PHE A 40 -3.27 -15.39 3.76
C PHE A 40 -2.16 -14.63 3.03
N ALA A 41 -1.30 -15.32 2.28
CA ALA A 41 -0.25 -14.69 1.49
C ALA A 41 -0.83 -13.77 0.40
N LEU A 42 -1.81 -14.26 -0.37
CA LEU A 42 -2.51 -13.47 -1.39
C LEU A 42 -3.26 -12.28 -0.78
N MET A 43 -3.86 -12.48 0.38
CA MET A 43 -4.55 -11.43 1.14
C MET A 43 -3.58 -10.34 1.62
N SER A 44 -2.44 -10.72 2.17
CA SER A 44 -1.38 -9.81 2.59
C SER A 44 -0.90 -8.98 1.40
N LEU A 45 -0.54 -9.64 0.29
CA LEU A 45 -0.05 -9.00 -0.92
C LEU A 45 -1.07 -7.99 -1.49
N GLY A 46 -2.34 -8.39 -1.60
CA GLY A 46 -3.41 -7.50 -2.08
C GLY A 46 -3.62 -6.29 -1.15
N SER A 47 -3.64 -6.51 0.17
CA SER A 47 -3.83 -5.42 1.14
C SER A 47 -2.67 -4.43 1.20
N GLY A 48 -1.44 -4.93 0.98
CA GLY A 48 -0.22 -4.12 0.96
C GLY A 48 -0.12 -3.24 -0.29
N GLY A 49 -0.58 -3.74 -1.45
CA GLY A 49 -0.55 -2.98 -2.70
C GLY A 49 -1.65 -1.93 -2.82
N ILE A 50 -2.88 -2.26 -2.40
CA ILE A 50 -4.05 -1.37 -2.64
C ILE A 50 -3.91 -0.04 -1.88
N ARG A 51 -3.49 -0.07 -0.61
CA ARG A 51 -3.46 1.12 0.27
C ARG A 51 -2.61 2.28 -0.25
N PRO A 52 -1.33 2.09 -0.62
CA PRO A 52 -0.52 3.18 -1.17
C PRO A 52 -1.04 3.65 -2.53
N CYS A 53 -1.52 2.73 -3.38
CA CYS A 53 -2.05 3.05 -4.70
C CYS A 53 -3.32 3.92 -4.62
N THR A 54 -4.26 3.60 -3.72
CA THR A 54 -5.49 4.38 -3.57
C THR A 54 -5.23 5.78 -3.05
N LEU A 55 -4.25 5.91 -2.15
CA LEU A 55 -3.89 7.20 -1.57
C LEU A 55 -3.21 8.11 -2.61
N ALA A 56 -2.23 7.57 -3.34
CA ALA A 56 -1.56 8.27 -4.42
C ALA A 56 -2.54 8.68 -5.52
N PHE A 57 -3.39 7.74 -5.96
CA PHE A 57 -4.42 8.01 -6.95
C PHE A 57 -5.38 9.12 -6.50
N GLY A 58 -5.86 9.10 -5.26
CA GLY A 58 -6.74 10.14 -4.72
C GLY A 58 -6.06 11.51 -4.63
N ALA A 59 -4.77 11.54 -4.29
CA ALA A 59 -3.98 12.77 -4.31
C ALA A 59 -3.83 13.30 -5.75
N ASP A 60 -3.54 12.45 -6.73
CA ASP A 60 -3.42 12.83 -8.15
C ASP A 60 -4.72 13.43 -8.71
N GLN A 61 -5.89 13.02 -8.21
CA GLN A 61 -7.17 13.61 -8.61
C GLN A 61 -7.36 15.06 -8.10
N LEU A 62 -6.75 15.38 -6.96
CA LEU A 62 -6.92 16.67 -6.27
C LEU A 62 -5.77 17.63 -6.54
N ASP A 63 -4.60 17.11 -6.94
CA ASP A 63 -3.42 17.91 -7.20
C ASP A 63 -3.57 18.72 -8.49
N LYS A 64 -4.01 19.97 -8.33
CA LYS A 64 -3.89 20.96 -9.38
C LYS A 64 -2.44 21.43 -9.35
N ARG A 65 -1.64 21.20 -10.39
CA ARG A 65 -0.21 21.62 -10.51
C ARG A 65 0.07 23.13 -10.32
N ASP A 66 -0.92 23.90 -9.89
CA ASP A 66 -0.82 25.26 -9.39
C ASP A 66 -0.56 25.25 -7.86
N ASN A 67 0.51 25.94 -7.43
CA ASN A 67 0.90 26.07 -6.02
C ASN A 67 0.04 27.10 -5.27
N SER A 68 -1.24 27.23 -5.64
CA SER A 68 -2.18 28.09 -4.95
C SER A 68 -2.38 27.60 -3.51
N ALA A 69 -2.43 28.53 -2.55
CA ALA A 69 -2.72 28.23 -1.15
C ALA A 69 -4.03 27.42 -0.98
N ARG A 70 -4.97 27.57 -1.93
CA ARG A 70 -6.21 26.80 -1.98
C ARG A 70 -5.97 25.31 -2.26
N ASN A 71 -5.08 24.97 -3.19
CA ASN A 71 -4.77 23.58 -3.54
C ASN A 71 -4.14 22.85 -2.35
N VAL A 72 -3.13 23.46 -1.73
CA VAL A 72 -2.46 22.91 -0.55
C VAL A 72 -3.46 22.65 0.58
N ARG A 73 -4.39 23.59 0.84
CA ARG A 73 -5.44 23.42 1.85
C ARG A 73 -6.41 22.28 1.52
N THR A 74 -6.83 22.16 0.26
CA THR A 74 -7.70 21.06 -0.18
C THR A 74 -7.02 19.70 0.02
N LEU A 75 -5.75 19.59 -0.37
CA LEU A 75 -4.98 18.34 -0.28
C LEU A 75 -4.71 17.94 1.19
N GLN A 76 -4.42 18.91 2.07
CA GLN A 76 -4.31 18.69 3.51
C GLN A 76 -5.65 18.25 4.13
N THR A 77 -6.76 18.86 3.72
CA THR A 77 -8.10 18.50 4.21
C THR A 77 -8.47 17.09 3.77
N PHE A 78 -8.12 16.71 2.54
CA PHE A 78 -8.29 15.35 2.03
C PHE A 78 -7.54 14.33 2.88
N PHE A 79 -6.24 14.54 3.13
CA PHE A 79 -5.47 13.62 3.97
C PHE A 79 -6.02 13.55 5.39
N ASN A 80 -6.38 14.68 5.99
CA ASN A 80 -6.97 14.70 7.32
C ASN A 80 -8.27 13.87 7.39
N TRP A 81 -9.17 14.06 6.42
CA TRP A 81 -10.40 13.29 6.35
C TRP A 81 -10.15 11.80 6.08
N TYR A 82 -9.22 11.49 5.17
CA TYR A 82 -8.81 10.12 4.85
C TYR A 82 -8.35 9.37 6.11
N TYR A 83 -7.45 9.96 6.90
CA TYR A 83 -6.97 9.34 8.14
C TYR A 83 -8.05 9.25 9.23
N THR A 84 -8.95 10.24 9.30
CA THR A 84 -10.09 10.21 10.23
C THR A 84 -11.04 9.04 9.92
N VAL A 85 -11.44 8.89 8.65
CA VAL A 85 -12.30 7.79 8.19
C VAL A 85 -11.59 6.45 8.32
N LEU A 86 -10.29 6.38 8.03
CA LEU A 86 -9.50 5.17 8.21
C LEU A 86 -9.49 4.74 9.69
N GLY A 87 -9.25 5.66 10.62
CA GLY A 87 -9.30 5.37 12.05
C GLY A 87 -10.67 4.86 12.49
N LEU A 88 -11.75 5.54 12.08
CA LEU A 88 -13.12 5.12 12.37
C LEU A 88 -13.44 3.72 11.80
N SER A 89 -12.97 3.43 10.58
CA SER A 89 -13.18 2.13 9.94
C SER A 89 -12.49 0.99 10.67
N ILE A 90 -11.31 1.23 11.27
CA ILE A 90 -10.59 0.23 12.07
C ILE A 90 -11.37 -0.07 13.35
N VAL A 91 -11.87 0.96 14.04
CA VAL A 91 -12.71 0.79 15.24
C VAL A 91 -14.00 0.04 14.90
N PHE A 92 -14.66 0.39 13.81
CA PHE A 92 -15.86 -0.28 13.34
C PHE A 92 -15.58 -1.75 12.97
N ALA A 93 -14.49 -2.03 12.27
CA ALA A 93 -14.08 -3.39 11.93
C ALA A 93 -13.78 -4.24 13.19
N ALA A 94 -13.04 -3.67 14.15
CA ALA A 94 -12.68 -4.37 15.38
C ALA A 94 -13.87 -4.64 16.30
N THR A 95 -14.95 -3.88 16.17
CA THR A 95 -16.17 -4.03 17.00
C THR A 95 -17.25 -4.83 16.26
N VAL A 96 -17.79 -4.30 15.17
CA VAL A 96 -18.95 -4.86 14.48
C VAL A 96 -18.61 -6.14 13.74
N ILE A 97 -17.50 -6.16 12.99
CA ILE A 97 -17.13 -7.35 12.20
C ILE A 97 -16.71 -8.50 13.12
N VAL A 98 -15.94 -8.21 14.17
CA VAL A 98 -15.56 -9.22 15.18
C VAL A 98 -16.78 -9.77 15.91
N TYR A 99 -17.74 -8.92 16.28
CA TYR A 99 -18.99 -9.35 16.89
C TYR A 99 -19.77 -10.31 15.96
N ILE A 100 -19.89 -9.98 14.68
CA ILE A 100 -20.55 -10.84 13.67
C ILE A 100 -19.79 -12.17 13.51
N GLN A 101 -18.46 -12.14 13.48
CA GLN A 101 -17.62 -13.34 13.39
C GLN A 101 -17.86 -14.28 14.57
N GLN A 102 -17.99 -13.73 15.78
CA GLN A 102 -18.24 -14.51 17.00
C GLN A 102 -19.68 -15.05 17.06
N ALA A 103 -20.68 -14.24 16.68
CA ALA A 103 -22.09 -14.62 16.80
C ALA A 103 -22.60 -15.53 15.67
N ARG A 104 -22.14 -15.33 14.43
CA ARG A 104 -22.63 -16.01 13.21
C ARG A 104 -21.59 -16.94 12.58
N GLY A 105 -20.38 -17.00 13.14
CA GLY A 105 -19.28 -17.83 12.68
C GLY A 105 -18.48 -17.25 11.51
N TRP A 106 -17.38 -17.93 11.19
CA TRP A 106 -16.36 -17.49 10.24
C TRP A 106 -16.85 -17.33 8.80
N VAL A 107 -17.85 -18.12 8.38
CA VAL A 107 -18.42 -18.06 7.02
C VAL A 107 -19.05 -16.69 6.74
N VAL A 108 -19.93 -16.25 7.66
CA VAL A 108 -20.59 -14.94 7.56
C VAL A 108 -19.57 -13.82 7.81
N GLY A 109 -18.63 -14.05 8.73
CA GLY A 109 -17.56 -13.10 9.00
C GLY A 109 -16.67 -12.77 7.81
N PHE A 110 -16.38 -13.76 6.95
CA PHE A 110 -15.55 -13.54 5.74
C PHE A 110 -16.35 -13.12 4.51
N SER A 111 -17.67 -13.37 4.46
CA SER A 111 -18.49 -12.92 3.34
C SER A 111 -18.70 -11.40 3.34
N VAL A 112 -18.80 -10.77 4.52
CA VAL A 112 -18.97 -9.31 4.64
C VAL A 112 -17.85 -8.53 3.92
N PRO A 113 -16.54 -8.77 4.19
CA PRO A 113 -15.46 -8.12 3.44
C PRO A 113 -15.47 -8.40 1.93
N VAL A 114 -15.91 -9.59 1.51
CA VAL A 114 -16.01 -9.93 0.07
C VAL A 114 -17.05 -9.06 -0.62
N VAL A 115 -18.25 -8.94 -0.03
CA VAL A 115 -19.32 -8.08 -0.56
C VAL A 115 -18.89 -6.62 -0.59
N LEU A 116 -18.25 -6.13 0.49
CA LEU A 116 -17.73 -4.77 0.53
C LEU A 116 -16.68 -4.51 -0.56
N MET A 117 -15.78 -5.46 -0.82
CA MET A 117 -14.79 -5.29 -1.88
C MET A 117 -15.39 -5.30 -3.28
N VAL A 118 -16.35 -6.18 -3.56
CA VAL A 118 -17.06 -6.19 -4.85
C VAL A 118 -17.82 -4.88 -5.04
N THR A 119 -18.46 -4.37 -3.99
CA THR A 119 -19.16 -3.09 -4.01
C THR A 119 -18.19 -1.93 -4.25
N ALA A 120 -17.03 -1.91 -3.57
CA ALA A 120 -16.01 -0.90 -3.79
C ALA A 120 -15.45 -0.92 -5.23
N LEU A 121 -15.19 -2.12 -5.77
CA LEU A 121 -14.71 -2.29 -7.14
C LEU A 121 -15.73 -1.80 -8.17
N THR A 122 -17.00 -2.15 -8.00
CA THR A 122 -18.06 -1.71 -8.91
C THR A 122 -18.22 -0.19 -8.89
N LEU A 123 -18.21 0.44 -7.71
CA LEU A 123 -18.23 1.91 -7.58
C LEU A 123 -17.00 2.56 -8.22
N PHE A 124 -15.80 1.99 -8.03
CA PHE A 124 -14.57 2.48 -8.64
C PHE A 124 -14.62 2.39 -10.18
N LEU A 125 -15.10 1.28 -10.73
CA LEU A 125 -15.25 1.12 -12.17
C LEU A 125 -16.32 2.06 -12.74
N HIS A 126 -17.43 2.26 -12.03
CA HIS A 126 -18.47 3.19 -12.43
C HIS A 126 -18.02 4.66 -12.35
N GLY A 127 -17.11 4.97 -11.43
CA GLY A 127 -16.45 6.28 -11.33
C GLY A 127 -15.34 6.52 -12.35
N SER A 128 -14.85 5.47 -13.03
CA SER A 128 -13.78 5.53 -14.03
C SER A 128 -13.89 6.66 -15.07
N PRO A 129 -15.06 6.97 -15.66
CA PRO A 129 -15.17 8.07 -16.63
C PRO A 129 -14.96 9.46 -16.01
N PHE A 130 -15.11 9.62 -14.69
CA PHE A 130 -14.93 10.90 -14.00
C PHE A 130 -13.50 11.14 -13.50
N TYR A 131 -12.63 10.13 -13.58
CA TYR A 131 -11.27 10.24 -13.08
C TYR A 131 -10.33 10.88 -14.12
N LEU A 132 -9.46 11.77 -13.64
CA LEU A 132 -8.31 12.25 -14.38
C LEU A 132 -7.35 11.07 -14.59
N LYS A 133 -7.15 10.69 -15.84
CA LYS A 133 -6.18 9.66 -16.23
C LYS A 133 -4.83 10.34 -16.46
N ALA A 134 -3.94 10.24 -15.47
CA ALA A 134 -2.56 10.70 -15.64
C ALA A 134 -1.88 9.90 -16.76
N ALA A 135 -1.11 10.58 -17.61
CA ALA A 135 -0.26 9.91 -18.59
C ALA A 135 0.77 9.05 -17.85
N ALA A 136 1.09 7.87 -18.38
CA ALA A 136 2.07 6.98 -17.77
C ALA A 136 3.44 7.68 -17.72
N ASP A 137 3.85 8.12 -16.53
CA ASP A 137 5.18 8.67 -16.30
C ASP A 137 6.19 7.53 -16.11
N ARG A 138 7.49 7.80 -16.32
CA ARG A 138 8.55 6.80 -16.20
C ARG A 138 8.48 6.09 -14.84
N SER A 139 8.63 4.77 -14.85
CA SER A 139 8.50 3.93 -13.66
C SER A 139 9.42 4.40 -12.51
N ALA A 140 8.82 4.80 -11.39
CA ALA A 140 9.53 5.19 -10.18
C ALA A 140 10.45 4.09 -9.63
N ILE A 141 10.12 2.82 -9.89
CA ILE A 141 10.93 1.66 -9.50
C ILE A 141 12.23 1.62 -10.30
N LEU A 142 12.18 1.91 -11.60
CA LEU A 142 13.38 2.04 -12.43
C LEU A 142 14.26 3.19 -11.94
N GLY A 143 13.66 4.31 -11.52
CA GLY A 143 14.39 5.41 -10.87
C GLY A 143 15.10 4.97 -9.59
N LEU A 144 14.42 4.24 -8.70
CA LEU A 144 15.02 3.72 -7.46
C LEU A 144 16.14 2.70 -7.72
N VAL A 145 15.95 1.79 -8.68
CA VAL A 145 16.98 0.82 -9.06
C VAL A 145 18.17 1.53 -9.70
N GLN A 146 17.94 2.49 -10.58
CA GLN A 146 19.00 3.29 -11.19
C GLN A 146 19.78 4.06 -10.13
N VAL A 147 19.08 4.61 -9.13
CA VAL A 147 19.67 5.27 -7.96
C VAL A 147 20.54 4.31 -7.16
N LEU A 148 20.03 3.14 -6.80
CA LEU A 148 20.80 2.13 -6.07
C LEU A 148 22.03 1.66 -6.84
N VAL A 149 21.88 1.37 -8.14
CA VAL A 149 22.96 0.91 -9.01
C VAL A 149 24.02 1.99 -9.18
N ALA A 150 23.62 3.24 -9.43
CA ALA A 150 24.57 4.33 -9.61
C ALA A 150 25.24 4.76 -8.30
N SER A 151 24.56 4.72 -7.15
CA SER A 151 25.21 4.88 -5.83
C SER A 151 26.22 3.78 -5.55
N TYR A 152 25.89 2.53 -5.87
CA TYR A 152 26.81 1.41 -5.67
C TYR A 152 28.04 1.50 -6.59
N LYS A 153 27.82 1.82 -7.86
CA LYS A 153 28.87 1.97 -8.87
C LYS A 153 29.81 3.15 -8.59
N ASN A 154 29.27 4.29 -8.14
CA ASN A 154 30.04 5.49 -7.87
C ASN A 154 30.58 5.58 -6.44
N ARG A 155 30.51 4.49 -5.65
CA ARG A 155 30.93 4.50 -4.24
C ARG A 155 32.44 4.73 -4.02
N HIS A 156 33.22 4.55 -5.07
CA HIS A 156 34.69 4.64 -5.04
C HIS A 156 35.23 5.94 -5.67
N GLU A 157 34.35 6.81 -6.17
CA GLU A 157 34.76 8.10 -6.74
C GLU A 157 35.12 9.11 -5.63
N PRO A 158 36.26 9.79 -5.71
CA PRO A 158 36.61 10.87 -4.80
C PRO A 158 35.68 12.08 -4.99
N MET A 159 35.43 12.82 -3.91
CA MET A 159 34.55 14.00 -3.93
C MET A 159 35.12 15.06 -4.91
N PRO A 160 34.30 15.67 -5.77
CA PRO A 160 34.76 16.77 -6.59
C PRO A 160 35.29 17.90 -5.67
N PRO A 161 36.43 18.51 -6.02
CA PRO A 161 37.07 19.52 -5.19
C PRO A 161 36.14 20.71 -4.95
N GLU A 162 36.21 21.25 -3.74
CA GLU A 162 35.40 22.36 -3.21
C GLU A 162 35.52 23.67 -4.02
N THR A 163 36.37 23.70 -5.05
CA THR A 163 36.83 24.90 -5.76
C THR A 163 36.35 25.02 -7.20
N ALA A 164 35.42 24.19 -7.69
CA ALA A 164 34.77 24.44 -8.97
C ALA A 164 33.27 24.16 -8.88
N ASP A 165 32.49 25.25 -8.86
CA ASP A 165 31.06 25.30 -9.23
C ASP A 165 30.08 24.43 -8.42
N ALA A 166 30.38 24.15 -7.16
CA ALA A 166 29.51 23.38 -6.24
C ALA A 166 28.24 24.11 -5.76
N SER A 167 27.86 25.24 -6.37
CA SER A 167 26.66 26.03 -6.03
C SER A 167 25.40 25.60 -6.78
N SER A 168 25.49 24.69 -7.75
CA SER A 168 24.36 24.30 -8.62
C SER A 168 23.59 23.04 -8.18
N PHE A 169 23.54 22.73 -6.89
CA PHE A 169 22.63 21.71 -6.38
C PHE A 169 21.46 22.38 -5.66
N TYR A 170 20.38 22.61 -6.41
CA TYR A 170 19.03 22.97 -5.93
C TYR A 170 18.94 24.12 -4.93
N ASN A 171 19.35 25.33 -5.31
CA ASN A 171 18.85 26.52 -4.62
C ASN A 171 17.70 27.13 -5.42
N LYS A 172 16.48 27.09 -4.86
CA LYS A 172 15.45 28.06 -5.26
C LYS A 172 15.98 29.46 -4.88
N ALA A 173 15.81 30.43 -5.77
CA ALA A 173 16.29 31.80 -5.56
C ALA A 173 15.84 32.33 -4.18
N GLY A 174 16.80 32.53 -3.27
CA GLY A 174 16.58 33.07 -1.92
C GLY A 174 16.88 32.16 -0.72
N SER A 175 17.23 30.87 -0.90
CA SER A 175 17.62 30.00 0.22
C SER A 175 19.11 30.05 0.54
N LYS A 176 19.46 30.06 1.85
CA LYS A 176 20.85 29.96 2.32
C LYS A 176 21.47 28.63 1.83
N PRO A 177 22.73 28.63 1.33
CA PRO A 177 23.39 27.41 0.88
C PRO A 177 23.48 26.40 2.03
N ARG A 178 22.79 25.26 1.90
CA ARG A 178 22.95 24.13 2.81
C ARG A 178 24.09 23.27 2.31
N THR A 179 25.26 23.40 2.92
CA THR A 179 26.35 22.46 2.73
C THR A 179 25.93 21.10 3.31
N PRO A 180 26.08 20.00 2.55
CA PRO A 180 25.75 18.67 3.05
C PRO A 180 26.70 18.29 4.18
N THR A 181 26.15 17.74 5.28
CA THR A 181 26.93 17.22 6.40
C THR A 181 27.72 15.99 5.95
N ASN A 182 29.00 15.90 6.36
CA ASN A 182 29.97 14.82 6.06
C ASN A 182 29.51 13.38 6.36
N LYS A 183 28.32 13.18 6.93
CA LYS A 183 27.74 11.87 7.25
C LYS A 183 26.82 11.30 6.18
N LEU A 184 26.41 12.09 5.18
CA LEU A 184 25.52 11.65 4.08
C LEU A 184 26.27 11.66 2.75
N ARG A 185 27.32 10.83 2.68
CA ARG A 185 28.32 10.75 1.59
C ARG A 185 27.81 10.21 0.25
N TYR A 186 26.61 9.61 0.19
CA TYR A 186 26.16 8.83 -0.98
C TYR A 186 24.80 9.24 -1.59
N GLY A 187 24.11 10.22 -1.01
CA GLY A 187 22.75 10.61 -1.46
C GLY A 187 22.72 11.55 -2.66
N THR A 188 23.79 12.32 -2.90
CA THR A 188 23.73 13.52 -3.76
C THR A 188 24.38 13.38 -5.14
N LEU A 189 25.16 12.31 -5.39
CA LEU A 189 25.81 12.08 -6.70
C LEU A 189 24.87 11.56 -7.81
N LEU A 190 23.57 11.45 -7.50
CA LEU A 190 22.59 10.81 -8.38
C LEU A 190 21.76 11.74 -9.24
N GLN A 191 21.76 13.03 -8.94
CA GLN A 191 20.98 14.02 -9.71
C GLN A 191 21.80 14.74 -10.79
N THR A 192 23.10 14.44 -10.91
CA THR A 192 23.99 15.06 -11.92
C THR A 192 24.10 14.26 -13.23
N LYS A 193 23.43 13.10 -13.35
CA LYS A 193 23.52 12.23 -14.54
C LYS A 193 22.18 11.66 -15.02
N ILE A 194 21.07 12.33 -14.72
CA ILE A 194 19.76 12.12 -15.35
C ILE A 194 19.38 13.40 -16.08
#